data_AF-A0A6M1E9A1-F1
#
_entry.id   AF-A0A6M1E9A1-F1
#
_cell.length_a   1.000
_cell.length_b   1.000
_cell.length_c   1.000
_cell.angle_alpha   90.00
_cell.angle_beta   90.00
_cell.angle_gamma   90.00
#
_symmetry.space_group_name_H-M   'P 1'
#
loop_
_entity.id
_entity.type
_entity.pdbx_description
1 polymer ?
#
loop_
_entity_poly.entity_id
_entity_poly.type
_entity_poly.pdbx_seq_one_letter_code
_entity_poly.pdbx_strand_id
1 'polypeptide(L)'
;MKRSFILVGLLLMFGMVAELSAQEKKVVILHRQETMNLLGLDQQQQKKVMALAKQSARDLKALKEDTSLSEREQKTKRAAIYKNREAEFKKVLTEEQWGKLTEMREAAKKENAQNGL
;
A
#
# COMPACT_ATOMS: atom_id res chain seq x y z
N MET A 1 -37.63 -38.35 47.92
CA MET A 1 -38.21 -37.08 48.43
C MET A 1 -37.09 -36.07 48.57
N LYS A 2 -37.26 -34.90 47.94
CA LYS A 2 -36.72 -33.58 48.31
C LYS A 2 -35.28 -33.20 47.89
N ARG A 3 -35.27 -32.40 46.81
CA ARG A 3 -34.64 -31.08 46.62
C ARG A 3 -33.18 -31.01 46.15
N SER A 4 -33.10 -30.50 44.93
CA SER A 4 -31.98 -29.87 44.23
C SER A 4 -31.06 -29.03 45.10
N PHE A 5 -29.77 -29.10 44.80
CA PHE A 5 -28.90 -27.93 44.78
C PHE A 5 -28.19 -27.88 43.43
N ILE A 6 -28.58 -26.89 42.65
CA ILE A 6 -27.88 -26.39 41.48
C ILE A 6 -26.58 -25.79 41.99
N LEU A 7 -25.44 -26.34 41.57
CA LEU A 7 -24.16 -25.66 41.65
C LEU A 7 -23.75 -25.39 40.21
N VAL A 8 -24.11 -24.18 39.76
CA VAL A 8 -23.67 -23.59 38.50
C VAL A 8 -22.15 -23.58 38.53
N GLY A 9 -21.55 -24.53 37.82
CA GLY A 9 -20.14 -24.53 37.49
C GLY A 9 -19.87 -23.35 36.56
N LEU A 10 -19.45 -22.25 37.18
CA LEU A 10 -18.91 -21.05 36.56
C LEU A 10 -17.56 -21.41 35.92
N LEU A 11 -17.55 -21.79 34.64
CA LEU A 11 -16.33 -21.78 33.82
C LEU A 11 -16.71 -21.88 32.33
N LEU A 12 -16.07 -21.05 31.50
CA LEU A 12 -16.17 -20.96 30.03
C LEU A 12 -17.16 -19.94 29.44
N MET A 13 -17.35 -18.80 30.10
CA MET A 13 -17.55 -17.53 29.39
C MET A 13 -16.15 -16.90 29.24
N PHE A 14 -15.81 -16.34 28.07
CA PHE A 14 -14.48 -15.86 27.63
C PHE A 14 -13.60 -16.87 26.86
N GLY A 15 -14.18 -17.53 25.85
CA GLY A 15 -13.46 -18.43 24.94
C GLY A 15 -13.59 -18.09 23.46
N MET A 16 -13.82 -16.84 23.09
CA MET A 16 -13.52 -16.34 21.74
C MET A 16 -13.12 -14.88 21.87
N VAL A 17 -11.84 -14.67 22.21
CA VAL A 17 -11.15 -13.46 21.76
C VAL A 17 -11.29 -13.49 20.25
N ALA A 18 -12.13 -12.63 19.69
CA ALA A 18 -12.03 -12.29 18.28
C ALA A 18 -10.58 -11.82 18.10
N GLU A 19 -9.76 -12.64 17.45
CA GLU A 19 -8.50 -12.17 16.90
C GLU A 19 -8.89 -11.03 15.96
N LEU A 20 -8.76 -9.80 16.47
CA LEU A 20 -8.72 -8.61 15.65
C LEU A 20 -7.41 -8.70 14.85
N SER A 21 -7.37 -9.58 13.86
CA SER A 21 -6.30 -9.59 12.88
C SER A 21 -6.43 -8.28 12.14
N ALA A 22 -5.61 -7.30 12.53
CA ALA A 22 -5.42 -6.07 11.76
C ALA A 22 -4.91 -6.49 10.39
N GLN A 23 -5.82 -6.70 9.45
CA GLN A 23 -5.51 -7.12 8.10
C GLN A 23 -4.74 -5.96 7.45
N GLU A 24 -3.45 -6.14 7.21
CA GLU A 24 -2.60 -5.07 6.69
C GLU A 24 -3.09 -4.62 5.30
N LYS A 25 -3.17 -3.30 5.08
CA LYS A 25 -3.58 -2.75 3.78
C LYS A 25 -2.57 -3.13 2.70
N LYS A 26 -3.06 -3.79 1.64
CA LYS A 26 -2.25 -4.17 0.49
C LYS A 26 -1.94 -2.96 -0.38
N VAL A 27 -0.65 -2.71 -0.63
CA VAL A 27 -0.20 -1.62 -1.49
C VAL A 27 0.73 -2.14 -2.57
N VAL A 28 0.41 -1.85 -3.83
CA VAL A 28 1.24 -2.19 -4.99
C VAL A 28 2.20 -1.04 -5.28
N ILE A 29 3.50 -1.31 -5.15
CA ILE A 29 4.57 -0.33 -5.36
C ILE A 29 5.44 -0.80 -6.52
N LEU A 30 5.43 -0.08 -7.64
CA LEU A 30 6.15 -0.49 -8.86
C LEU A 30 7.63 -0.79 -8.60
N HIS A 31 8.29 0.01 -7.78
CA HIS A 31 9.72 -0.09 -7.51
C HIS A 31 10.07 -1.14 -6.44
N ARG A 32 9.14 -2.05 -6.08
CA ARG A 32 9.48 -3.27 -5.33
C ARG A 32 9.96 -4.34 -6.32
N GLN A 33 11.00 -5.09 -5.93
CA GLN A 33 11.56 -6.12 -6.81
C GLN A 33 10.51 -7.15 -7.24
N GLU A 34 9.67 -7.60 -6.31
CA GLU A 34 8.56 -8.52 -6.59
C GLU A 34 7.60 -7.97 -7.65
N THR A 35 7.18 -6.70 -7.53
CA THR A 35 6.29 -6.07 -8.51
C THR A 35 6.95 -5.96 -9.88
N MET A 36 8.23 -5.57 -9.95
CA MET A 36 8.96 -5.51 -11.23
C MET A 36 9.08 -6.89 -11.88
N ASN A 37 9.31 -7.94 -11.08
CA ASN A 37 9.39 -9.31 -11.57
C ASN A 37 8.01 -9.80 -12.07
N LEU A 38 6.93 -9.51 -11.35
CA LEU A 38 5.57 -9.85 -11.77
C LEU A 38 5.15 -9.16 -13.07
N LEU A 39 5.68 -7.95 -13.32
CA LEU A 39 5.49 -7.23 -14.58
C LEU A 39 6.46 -7.68 -15.68
N GLY A 40 7.41 -8.56 -15.39
CA GLY A 40 8.40 -9.03 -16.37
C GLY A 40 9.32 -7.91 -16.87
N LEU A 41 9.69 -6.96 -16.01
CA LEU A 41 10.58 -5.87 -16.42
C LEU A 41 11.98 -6.41 -16.69
N ASP A 42 12.60 -5.98 -17.80
CA ASP A 42 13.99 -6.31 -18.06
C ASP A 42 14.95 -5.54 -17.13
N GLN A 43 16.24 -5.91 -17.13
CA GLN A 43 17.24 -5.28 -16.25
C GLN A 43 17.39 -3.77 -16.48
N GLN A 44 17.23 -3.29 -17.71
CA GLN A 44 17.36 -1.88 -18.03
C GLN A 44 16.13 -1.09 -17.52
N GLN A 45 14.93 -1.64 -17.71
CA GLN A 45 13.69 -1.10 -17.18
C GLN A 45 13.73 -1.04 -15.64
N GLN A 46 14.16 -2.12 -14.98
CA GLN A 46 14.32 -2.17 -13.53
C GLN A 46 15.27 -1.09 -13.02
N LYS A 47 16.45 -0.95 -13.63
CA LYS A 47 17.42 0.11 -13.27
C LYS A 47 16.82 1.51 -13.42
N LYS A 48 16.08 1.78 -14.50
CA LYS A 48 15.41 3.08 -14.72
C LYS A 48 14.31 3.34 -13.68
N VAL A 49 13.46 2.35 -13.38
CA VAL A 49 12.42 2.44 -12.35
C VAL A 49 13.05 2.74 -10.98
N MET A 50 14.13 2.05 -10.61
CA MET A 50 14.87 2.28 -9.38
C MET A 50 15.45 3.70 -9.29
N ALA A 51 16.06 4.18 -10.38
CA ALA A 51 16.63 5.51 -10.43
C ALA A 51 15.55 6.60 -10.27
N LEU A 52 14.41 6.46 -10.96
CA LEU A 52 13.27 7.37 -10.87
C LEU A 52 12.64 7.35 -9.46
N ALA A 53 12.52 6.18 -8.84
CA ALA A 53 12.02 6.06 -7.47
C ALA A 53 12.96 6.75 -6.47
N LYS A 54 14.28 6.55 -6.61
CA LYS A 54 15.29 7.22 -5.79
C LYS A 54 15.28 8.74 -5.97
N GLN A 55 15.06 9.22 -7.19
CA GLN A 55 14.95 10.65 -7.44
C GLN A 55 13.72 11.25 -6.76
N SER A 56 12.55 10.65 -6.96
CA SER A 56 11.32 11.10 -6.30
C SER A 56 11.43 11.06 -4.77
N ALA A 57 12.11 10.08 -4.19
CA ALA A 57 12.37 10.04 -2.75
C ALA A 57 13.22 11.22 -2.27
N ARG A 58 14.23 11.63 -3.04
CA ARG A 58 15.03 12.82 -2.75
C ARG A 58 14.21 14.10 -2.85
N ASP A 59 13.39 14.25 -3.89
CA ASP A 59 12.54 15.42 -4.08
C ASP A 59 11.51 15.55 -2.94
N LEU A 60 10.93 14.42 -2.50
CA LEU A 60 10.02 14.39 -1.36
C LEU A 60 10.71 14.73 -0.03
N LYS A 61 11.96 14.28 0.15
CA LYS A 61 12.76 14.63 1.33
C LYS A 61 13.05 16.12 1.37
N ALA A 62 13.54 16.69 0.27
CA ALA A 62 13.79 18.12 0.17
C ALA A 62 12.53 18.95 0.41
N LEU A 63 11.39 18.53 -0.15
CA LEU A 63 10.10 19.18 0.09
C LEU A 63 9.64 19.12 1.54
N LYS A 64 9.94 18.04 2.27
CA LYS A 64 9.62 17.90 3.70
C LYS A 64 10.50 18.81 4.57
N GLU A 65 11.74 19.04 4.15
CA GLU A 65 12.71 19.88 4.87
C GLU A 65 12.51 21.38 4.58
N ASP A 66 11.72 21.72 3.56
CA ASP A 66 11.36 23.10 3.21
C ASP A 66 10.32 23.70 4.19
N THR A 67 10.83 24.40 5.20
CA THR A 67 10.03 25.08 6.23
C THR A 67 9.39 26.38 5.76
N SER A 68 9.68 26.83 4.53
CA SER A 68 9.10 28.07 3.98
C SER A 68 7.69 27.89 3.41
N LEU A 69 7.25 26.64 3.21
CA LEU A 69 5.98 26.31 2.55
C LEU A 69 4.88 25.99 3.55
N SER A 70 3.67 26.48 3.27
CA SER A 70 2.47 26.03 3.97
C SER A 70 2.16 24.56 3.69
N GLU A 71 1.40 23.92 4.58
CA GLU A 71 0.95 22.52 4.40
C GLU A 71 0.19 22.30 3.07
N ARG A 72 -0.60 23.29 2.65
CA ARG A 72 -1.34 23.24 1.39
C ARG A 72 -0.40 23.25 0.18
N GLU A 73 0.63 24.09 0.21
CA GLU A 73 1.64 24.16 -0.84
C GLU A 73 2.47 22.89 -0.88
N GLN A 74 2.91 22.40 0.29
CA GLN A 74 3.61 21.12 0.37
C GLN A 74 2.78 19.98 -0.20
N LYS A 75 1.48 19.89 0.15
CA LYS A 75 0.57 18.87 -0.41
C LYS A 75 0.47 18.96 -1.94
N THR A 76 0.35 20.17 -2.46
CA THR A 76 0.29 20.42 -3.92
C THR A 76 1.59 19.97 -4.60
N LYS A 77 2.75 20.33 -4.05
CA LYS A 77 4.06 19.93 -4.58
C LYS A 77 4.29 18.42 -4.48
N ARG A 78 3.86 17.77 -3.37
CA ARG A 78 3.91 16.31 -3.23
C ARG A 78 3.11 15.62 -4.33
N ALA A 79 1.88 16.09 -4.59
CA ALA A 79 1.04 15.55 -5.65
C ALA A 79 1.69 15.71 -7.04
N ALA A 80 2.32 16.85 -7.32
CA ALA A 80 3.06 17.08 -8.55
C ALA A 80 4.25 16.11 -8.71
N ILE A 81 5.03 15.88 -7.66
CA ILE A 81 6.13 14.90 -7.67
C ILE A 81 5.61 13.50 -8.01
N TYR A 82 4.50 13.08 -7.39
CA TYR A 82 3.92 11.76 -7.68
C TYR A 82 3.40 11.65 -9.11
N LYS A 83 2.71 12.68 -9.61
CA LYS A 83 2.22 12.74 -10.99
C LYS A 83 3.37 12.67 -12.00
N ASN A 84 4.44 13.41 -11.76
CA ASN A 84 5.62 13.41 -12.62
C ASN A 84 6.29 12.03 -12.61
N ARG A 85 6.50 11.44 -11.43
CA ARG A 85 7.05 10.08 -11.31
C ARG A 85 6.22 9.06 -12.09
N GLU A 86 4.90 9.16 -11.99
CA GLU A 86 3.99 8.24 -12.69
C GLU A 86 4.10 8.38 -14.21
N ALA A 87 4.18 9.61 -14.72
CA ALA A 87 4.41 9.86 -16.15
C ALA A 87 5.76 9.29 -16.61
N GLU A 88 6.82 9.43 -15.83
CA GLU A 88 8.13 8.85 -16.16
C GLU A 88 8.13 7.32 -16.11
N PHE A 89 7.42 6.71 -15.15
CA PHE A 89 7.23 5.25 -15.15
C PHE A 89 6.52 4.76 -16.41
N LYS A 90 5.46 5.45 -16.84
CA LYS A 90 4.73 5.07 -18.06
C LYS A 90 5.61 5.12 -19.31
N LYS A 91 6.62 6.00 -19.38
CA LYS A 91 7.59 6.05 -20.49
C LYS A 91 8.59 4.89 -20.50
N VAL A 92 8.85 4.28 -19.35
CA VAL A 92 9.81 3.16 -19.21
C VAL A 92 9.15 1.81 -19.46
N LEU A 93 7.86 1.70 -19.12
CA LEU A 93 7.07 0.49 -19.24
C LEU A 93 6.45 0.37 -20.63
N THR A 94 6.21 -0.87 -21.07
CA THR A 94 5.33 -1.11 -22.22
C THR A 94 3.88 -0.86 -21.84
N GLU A 95 3.00 -0.72 -22.83
CA GLU A 95 1.56 -0.54 -22.59
C GLU A 95 0.95 -1.73 -21.84
N GLU A 96 1.38 -2.95 -22.16
CA GLU A 96 0.95 -4.18 -21.48
C GLU A 96 1.41 -4.19 -20.01
N GLN A 97 2.68 -3.87 -19.74
CA GLN A 97 3.22 -3.77 -18.39
C GLN A 97 2.49 -2.70 -17.57
N TRP A 98 2.18 -1.57 -18.20
CA TRP A 98 1.40 -0.50 -17.57
C TRP A 98 -0.05 -0.92 -17.26
N GLY A 99 -0.69 -1.64 -18.18
CA GLY A 99 -2.02 -2.21 -17.99
C GLY A 99 -2.05 -3.14 -16.79
N LYS A 100 -1.15 -4.13 -16.75
CA LYS A 100 -1.04 -5.08 -15.63
C LYS A 100 -0.78 -4.39 -14.29
N LEU A 101 0.09 -3.38 -14.25
CA LEU A 101 0.34 -2.59 -13.03
C LEU A 101 -0.94 -1.88 -12.56
N THR A 102 -1.73 -1.34 -13.49
CA THR A 102 -2.99 -0.65 -13.18
C THR A 102 -4.01 -1.61 -12.61
N GLU A 103 -4.17 -2.79 -13.22
CA GLU A 103 -5.05 -3.85 -12.71
C GLU A 103 -4.67 -4.31 -11.31
N MET A 104 -3.37 -4.54 -11.05
CA MET A 104 -2.87 -4.90 -9.73
C MET A 104 -3.22 -3.84 -8.67
N ARG A 105 -3.10 -2.56 -9.01
CA ARG A 105 -3.45 -1.44 -8.11
C ARG A 105 -4.94 -1.37 -7.84
N GLU A 106 -5.77 -1.54 -8.86
CA GLU A 106 -7.23 -1.55 -8.70
C GLU A 106 -7.69 -2.77 -7.90
N ALA A 107 -7.09 -3.94 -8.10
CA ALA A 107 -7.36 -5.13 -7.30
C ALA A 107 -7.01 -4.90 -5.82
N ALA A 108 -5.82 -4.37 -5.52
CA ALA A 108 -5.41 -4.05 -4.16
C ALA A 108 -6.33 -3.00 -3.51
N LYS A 109 -6.79 -2.00 -4.27
CA LYS A 109 -7.75 -1.00 -3.80
C LYS A 109 -9.11 -1.63 -3.46
N LYS A 110 -9.63 -2.51 -4.31
CA LYS A 110 -10.89 -3.24 -4.05
C LYS A 110 -10.78 -4.12 -2.82
N GLU A 111 -9.70 -4.87 -2.71
CA GLU A 111 -9.42 -5.73 -1.55
C GLU A 111 -9.33 -4.92 -0.26
N ASN A 112 -8.62 -3.78 -0.26
CA ASN A 112 -8.58 -2.87 0.89
C ASN A 112 -9.95 -2.28 1.26
N ALA A 113 -10.82 -2.03 0.27
CA ALA A 113 -12.17 -1.53 0.52
C ALA A 113 -13.08 -2.63 1.09
N GLN A 114 -12.90 -3.87 0.64
CA GLN A 114 -13.65 -5.05 1.13
C GLN A 114 -13.22 -5.45 2.54
N ASN A 115 -11.92 -5.37 2.84
CA ASN A 115 -11.35 -5.64 4.16
C ASN A 115 -11.48 -4.43 5.12
N GLY A 116 -12.23 -3.40 4.72
CA GLY A 116 -12.27 -2.08 5.36
C GLY A 116 -13.67 -1.45 5.40
N LEU A 117 -14.72 -2.29 5.44
CA LEU A 117 -16.06 -1.98 5.98
C LEU A 117 -16.38 -2.98 7.09
#